data_AF-A0A2I0D8B2-F1
#
_entry.id   AF-A0A2I0D8B2-F1
#
_cell.length_a   1.000
_cell.length_b   1.000
_cell.length_c   1.000
_cell.angle_alpha   90.00
_cell.angle_beta   90.00
_cell.angle_gamma   90.00
#
_symmetry.space_group_name_H-M   'P 1'
#
loop_
_entity.id
_entity.type
_entity.pdbx_description
1 polymer ?
#
loop_
_entity_poly.entity_id
_entity_poly.type
_entity_poly.pdbx_seq_one_letter_code
_entity_poly.pdbx_strand_id
1 'polypeptide(L)' 'YQTLKSLEDSLPQSLFMRVHRSYIINKKEVSSLVGKDVTINKVKIPVSARYFDTVKEQLFP' A
#
# COMPACT_ATOMS: atom_id res chain seq x y z
N TYR A 1 -1.26 -1.42 -22.93
CA TYR A 1 -1.51 -0.62 -21.72
C TYR A 1 -1.91 -1.55 -20.58
N GLN A 2 -1.18 -1.53 -19.47
CA GLN A 2 -1.60 -2.21 -18.25
C GLN A 2 -2.22 -1.20 -17.29
N THR A 3 -3.30 -1.59 -16.62
CA THR A 3 -3.92 -0.78 -15.58
C THR A 3 -3.34 -1.14 -14.22
N LEU A 4 -3.44 -0.24 -13.25
CA LEU A 4 -3.02 -0.58 -11.89
C LEU A 4 -3.86 -1.73 -11.31
N LYS A 5 -5.12 -1.85 -11.73
CA LYS A 5 -6.01 -2.95 -11.34
C LYS A 5 -5.51 -4.29 -11.90
N SER A 6 -5.17 -4.36 -13.19
CA SER A 6 -4.63 -5.61 -13.76
C SER A 6 -3.31 -6.02 -13.13
N LEU A 7 -2.49 -5.04 -12.69
CA LEU A 7 -1.28 -5.33 -11.94
C LEU A 7 -1.60 -5.87 -10.54
N GLU A 8 -2.54 -5.24 -9.82
CA GLU A 8 -3.05 -5.69 -8.52
C GLU A 8 -3.53 -7.14 -8.55
N ASP A 9 -4.32 -7.50 -9.57
CA ASP A 9 -4.88 -8.83 -9.75
C ASP A 9 -3.79 -9.89 -10.05
N SER A 10 -2.68 -9.49 -10.67
CA SER A 10 -1.55 -10.37 -10.99
C SER A 10 -0.60 -10.61 -9.82
N LEU A 11 -0.65 -9.78 -8.78
CA LEU A 11 0.28 -9.81 -7.66
C LEU A 11 -0.25 -10.66 -6.50
N PRO A 12 0.61 -11.37 -5.74
CA PRO A 12 0.18 -12.09 -4.56
C PRO A 12 -0.40 -11.14 -3.50
N GLN A 13 -1.71 -11.22 -3.24
CA GLN A 13 -2.42 -10.38 -2.27
C GLN A 13 -1.93 -10.54 -0.82
N SER A 14 -1.24 -11.64 -0.52
CA SER A 14 -0.57 -11.85 0.77
C SER A 14 0.62 -10.91 0.97
N LEU A 15 1.25 -10.44 -0.11
CA LEU A 15 2.42 -9.57 -0.09
C LEU A 15 2.10 -8.16 -0.54
N PHE A 16 1.23 -7.98 -1.53
CA PHE A 16 0.95 -6.68 -2.10
C PHE A 16 -0.42 -6.17 -1.68
N MET A 17 -0.51 -4.86 -1.51
CA MET A 17 -1.80 -4.19 -1.28
C MET A 17 -1.81 -2.81 -1.93
N ARG A 18 -3.00 -2.40 -2.38
CA ARG A 18 -3.21 -1.04 -2.89
C ARG A 18 -3.48 -0.08 -1.76
N VAL A 19 -2.80 1.07 -1.79
CA VAL A 19 -2.90 2.11 -0.74
C VAL A 19 -3.32 3.47 -1.30
N HIS A 20 -3.26 3.63 -2.62
CA HIS A 20 -3.69 4.82 -3.31
C HIS A 20 -4.25 4.46 -4.69
N ARG A 21 -4.97 5.37 -5.34
CA ARG A 21 -5.42 5.17 -6.73
C ARG A 21 -4.26 4.93 -7.71
N SER A 22 -3.04 5.36 -7.33
CA SER A 22 -1.83 5.25 -8.16
C SER A 22 -0.74 4.35 -7.57
N TYR A 23 -0.92 3.77 -6.38
CA TYR A 23 0.15 3.03 -5.68
C TYR A 23 -0.31 1.69 -5.12
N ILE A 24 0.50 0.67 -5.38
CA ILE A 24 0.49 -0.65 -4.76
C ILE A 24 1.83 -0.81 -4.05
N ILE A 25 1.81 -1.32 -2.83
CA ILE A 25 3.01 -1.51 -2.02
C ILE A 25 3.18 -2.97 -1.63
N ASN A 26 4.43 -3.38 -1.36
CA ASN A 26 4.72 -4.63 -0.69
C ASN A 26 4.61 -4.43 0.84
N LYS A 27 3.69 -5.15 1.46
CA LYS A 27 3.39 -5.11 2.90
C LYS A 27 4.62 -5.44 3.76
N LYS A 28 5.51 -6.32 3.30
CA LYS A 28 6.70 -6.73 4.06
C LYS A 28 7.79 -5.68 4.13
N GLU A 29 7.81 -4.74 3.19
CA GLU A 29 8.83 -3.70 3.09
C GLU A 29 8.41 -2.40 3.79
N VAL A 30 7.20 -2.35 4.36
CA VAL A 30 6.71 -1.17 5.06
C VAL A 30 7.42 -1.03 6.39
N SER A 31 8.09 0.10 6.57
CA SER A 31 8.87 0.40 7.78
C SER A 31 8.03 1.13 8.83
N SER A 32 7.15 2.05 8.43
CA SER A 32 6.30 2.81 9.35
C SER A 32 5.11 3.46 8.65
N LEU A 33 4.09 3.82 9.43
CA LEU A 33 2.97 4.67 9.02
C LEU A 33 2.99 5.95 9.87
N VAL A 34 3.14 7.10 9.22
CA VAL A 34 3.18 8.41 9.88
C VAL A 34 2.11 9.31 9.25
N GLY A 35 1.13 9.72 10.04
CA GLY A 35 -0.04 10.44 9.50
C GLY A 35 -0.77 9.55 8.49
N LYS A 36 -0.82 9.97 7.22
CA LYS A 36 -1.39 9.20 6.11
C LYS A 36 -0.34 8.72 5.10
N ASP A 37 0.94 8.71 5.48
CA ASP A 37 2.02 8.26 4.61
C ASP A 37 2.64 6.98 5.16
N VAL A 38 2.77 5.98 4.31
CA VAL A 38 3.60 4.80 4.59
C VAL A 38 5.03 5.06 4.11
N THR A 39 6.00 4.69 4.94
CA THR A 39 7.42 4.76 4.59
C THR A 39 7.90 3.38 4.18
N ILE A 40 8.50 3.29 3.00
CA ILE A 40 9.16 2.09 2.49
C ILE A 40 10.59 2.48 2.17
N ASN A 41 11.55 1.89 2.87
CA ASN A 41 12.96 2.28 2.80
C ASN A 41 13.15 3.77 3.11
N LYS A 42 13.41 4.61 2.07
CA LYS A 42 13.60 6.06 2.18
C LYS A 42 12.53 6.86 1.43
N VAL A 43 11.47 6.20 0.96
CA VAL A 43 10.40 6.79 0.16
C VAL A 43 9.12 6.83 0.96
N LYS A 44 8.45 7.99 0.95
CA LYS A 44 7.11 8.16 1.51
C LYS A 44 6.08 7.98 0.40
N ILE A 45 5.10 7.12 0.65
CA ILE A 45 4.00 6.87 -0.27
C ILE A 45 2.70 7.31 0.41
N PRO A 46 1.94 8.22 -0.22
CA PRO A 46 0.69 8.69 0.35
C PRO A 46 -0.37 7.62 0.28
N VAL A 47 -1.10 7.45 1.39
CA VAL A 47 -2.26 6.59 1.52
C VAL A 47 -3.51 7.44 1.38
N SER A 48 -4.44 7.02 0.53
CA SER A 48 -5.71 7.74 0.42
C SER A 48 -6.57 7.47 1.65
N ALA A 49 -7.44 8.42 2.01
CA ALA A 49 -8.36 8.26 3.14
C ALA A 49 -9.19 6.97 3.03
N ARG A 50 -9.56 6.57 1.81
CA ARG A 50 -10.33 5.34 1.54
C ARG A 50 -9.57 4.06 1.92
N TYR A 51 -8.25 4.04 1.79
CA TYR A 51 -7.43 2.86 2.10
C TYR A 51 -6.81 2.93 3.50
N PHE A 52 -6.93 4.05 4.20
CA PHE A 52 -6.21 4.29 5.44
C PHE A 52 -6.55 3.27 6.54
N ASP A 53 -7.83 3.02 6.77
CA ASP A 53 -8.27 2.08 7.81
C ASP A 53 -7.80 0.65 7.49
N THR A 54 -7.96 0.21 6.24
CA THR A 54 -7.48 -1.11 5.78
C THR A 54 -5.96 -1.25 5.90
N VAL A 55 -5.20 -0.21 5.56
CA VAL A 55 -3.73 -0.21 5.69
C VAL A 55 -3.32 -0.33 7.15
N LYS A 56 -4.00 0.42 8.04
CA LYS A 56 -3.72 0.37 9.48
C LYS A 56 -3.99 -1.02 10.04
N GLU A 57 -5.15 -1.61 9.76
CA GLU A 57 -5.53 -2.94 10.24
C GLU A 57 -4.62 -4.07 9.71
N GLN A 58 -4.19 -4.01 8.44
CA GLN A 58 -3.37 -5.08 7.86
C GLN A 58 -1.89 -4.99 8.21
N LEU A 59 -1.34 -3.79 8.41
CA LEU A 59 0.09 -3.60 8.66
C LEU A 59 0.43 -3.44 10.14
N PHE A 60 -0.51 -2.93 10.93
CA PHE A 60 -0.32 -2.59 12.35
C PHE A 60 -1.53 -3.07 13.17
N PRO A 61 -1.69 -4.40 13.33
CA PRO A 61 -2.77 -4.98 14.13
C PRO A 61 -2.66 -4.61 15.63
#